data_AF-A0A7S3U8Q1-F1
#
_entry.id   AF-A0A7S3U8Q1-F1
#
_cell.length_a   1.000
_cell.length_b   1.000
_cell.length_c   1.000
_cell.angle_alpha   90.00
_cell.angle_beta   90.00
_cell.angle_gamma   90.00
#
_symmetry.space_group_name_H-M   'P 1'
#
loop_
_entity.id
_entity.type
_entity.pdbx_description
1 polymer ?
#
loop_
_entity_poly.entity_id
_entity_poly.type
_entity_poly.pdbx_seq_one_letter_code
_entity_poly.pdbx_strand_id
1 'polypeptide(L)'
;HGGALPLGHMTQVFPGLRRVQLEGLGHFELNRIGEHGQWEVRLPGVVSQGVEMMPVEELSQEQLEILADGLRLCEGGRMTNQEVVKIIPGVKRRQLEHHFDIERVDKKHFAVWLKGTMPAAAARPAPAVKQATSRINPARQPAPQQLALRGGVAPMQMMGGGAFLAGRGGFMQFAPGMQQNVGLPFIAGAPGVGVMQSVQGMPFVQKATDAERKKKKDKKDKKARKERPEGGEMEPPPPLDEDRLDEIEQFVTGMGGTVAMGKVSQAFEGVKRAQIVDHFDFARAGDQWQVSVNPAKRRRVA
;
A
#
# COMPACT_ATOMS: atom_id res chain seq x y z
N HIS A 1 -13.12 24.75 5.69
CA HIS A 1 -13.55 23.50 6.36
C HIS A 1 -12.33 22.62 6.56
N GLY A 2 -11.92 22.36 7.81
CA GLY A 2 -10.85 21.42 8.12
C GLY A 2 -11.40 20.01 8.00
N GLY A 3 -11.24 19.40 6.83
CA GLY A 3 -11.75 18.07 6.51
C GLY A 3 -10.62 17.09 6.25
N ALA A 4 -10.91 15.81 6.45
CA ALA A 4 -10.03 14.74 6.00
C ALA A 4 -10.32 14.42 4.54
N LEU A 5 -9.27 14.19 3.75
CA LEU A 5 -9.38 13.93 2.31
C LEU A 5 -8.69 12.62 1.95
N PRO A 6 -9.26 11.82 1.03
CA PRO A 6 -8.57 10.67 0.51
C PRO A 6 -7.33 11.13 -0.27
N LEU A 7 -6.19 10.50 -0.01
CA LEU A 7 -4.90 10.81 -0.64
C LEU A 7 -5.01 10.83 -2.17
N GLY A 8 -5.83 9.94 -2.74
CA GLY A 8 -6.08 9.90 -4.18
C GLY A 8 -6.62 11.23 -4.74
N HIS A 9 -7.56 11.86 -4.05
CA HIS A 9 -8.11 13.16 -4.45
C HIS A 9 -7.05 14.25 -4.33
N MET A 10 -6.26 14.22 -3.25
CA MET A 10 -5.17 15.18 -3.06
C MET A 10 -4.12 15.08 -4.17
N THR A 11 -3.82 13.86 -4.65
CA THR A 11 -2.91 13.66 -5.80
C THR A 11 -3.50 14.06 -7.15
N GLN A 12 -4.84 14.12 -7.29
CA GLN A 12 -5.49 14.65 -8.49
C GLN A 12 -5.38 16.17 -8.54
N VAL A 13 -5.61 16.84 -7.40
CA VAL A 13 -5.50 18.30 -7.29
C VAL A 13 -4.03 18.74 -7.37
N PHE A 14 -3.12 17.99 -6.74
CA PHE A 14 -1.69 18.28 -6.69
C PHE A 14 -0.89 17.16 -7.38
N PRO A 15 -0.80 17.18 -8.72
CA PRO A 15 -0.10 16.14 -9.47
C PRO A 15 1.39 16.10 -9.09
N GLY A 16 1.88 14.90 -8.78
CA GLY A 16 3.28 14.66 -8.38
C GLY A 16 3.51 14.59 -6.88
N LEU A 17 2.50 14.94 -6.07
CA LEU A 17 2.56 14.79 -4.62
C LEU A 17 2.59 13.30 -4.26
N ARG A 18 3.60 12.88 -3.49
CA ARG A 18 3.77 11.49 -3.04
C ARG A 18 3.48 11.37 -1.55
N ARG A 19 2.99 10.20 -1.14
CA ARG A 19 2.77 9.85 0.27
C ARG A 19 3.94 10.18 1.19
N VAL A 20 5.16 9.81 0.77
CA VAL A 20 6.39 10.02 1.55
C VAL A 20 6.65 11.49 1.84
N GLN A 21 6.25 12.39 0.92
CA GLN A 21 6.42 13.83 1.13
C GLN A 21 5.45 14.36 2.19
N LEU A 22 4.26 13.78 2.30
CA LEU A 22 3.28 14.19 3.31
C LEU A 22 3.65 13.69 4.70
N GLU A 23 4.19 12.47 4.80
CA GLU A 23 4.69 11.92 6.05
C GLU A 23 5.90 12.70 6.59
N GLY A 24 6.79 13.16 5.70
CA GLY A 24 8.01 13.88 6.09
C GLY A 24 7.77 15.31 6.56
N LEU A 25 6.63 15.92 6.25
CA LEU A 25 6.36 17.33 6.57
C LEU A 25 5.83 17.55 7.98
N GLY A 26 5.35 16.51 8.68
CA GLY A 26 4.79 16.64 10.04
C GLY A 26 3.50 17.47 10.14
N HIS A 27 3.06 18.11 9.05
CA HIS A 27 1.85 18.91 8.98
C HIS A 27 0.59 18.11 8.66
N PHE A 28 0.73 16.82 8.35
CA PHE A 28 -0.36 15.94 7.99
C PHE A 28 -0.24 14.62 8.74
N GLU A 29 -1.37 14.10 9.18
CA GLU A 29 -1.46 12.74 9.70
C GLU A 29 -2.08 11.84 8.63
N LEU A 30 -1.49 10.67 8.40
CA LEU A 30 -1.93 9.74 7.38
C LEU A 30 -2.48 8.48 8.05
N ASN A 31 -3.75 8.17 7.81
CA ASN A 31 -4.37 6.94 8.29
C ASN A 31 -4.75 6.05 7.12
N ARG A 32 -4.71 4.73 7.33
CA ARG A 32 -5.36 3.80 6.40
C ARG A 32 -6.83 3.69 6.75
N ILE A 33 -7.69 3.89 5.76
CA ILE A 33 -9.13 3.70 5.85
C ILE A 33 -9.56 2.56 4.92
N GLY A 34 -10.46 1.73 5.45
CA GLY A 34 -11.12 0.64 4.72
C GLY A 34 -10.22 -0.57 4.45
N GLU A 35 -10.86 -1.66 4.04
CA GLU A 35 -10.20 -2.94 3.73
C GLU A 35 -9.22 -2.84 2.56
N HIS A 36 -9.40 -1.84 1.69
CA HIS A 36 -8.55 -1.62 0.52
C HIS A 36 -7.24 -0.88 0.83
N GLY A 37 -7.03 -0.45 2.08
CA GLY A 37 -5.82 0.25 2.50
C GLY A 37 -5.65 1.61 1.83
N GLN A 38 -6.76 2.29 1.54
CA GLN A 38 -6.74 3.64 1.00
C GLN A 38 -6.25 4.61 2.10
N TRP A 39 -5.48 5.63 1.72
CA TRP A 39 -4.93 6.57 2.69
C TRP A 39 -5.84 7.80 2.80
N GLU A 40 -6.16 8.18 4.03
CA GLU A 40 -6.73 9.47 4.40
C GLU A 40 -5.61 10.38 4.84
N VAL A 41 -5.64 11.63 4.38
CA VAL A 41 -4.79 12.71 4.85
C VAL A 41 -5.64 13.62 5.71
N ARG A 42 -5.24 13.83 6.97
CA ARG A 42 -5.89 14.74 7.92
C ARG A 42 -4.92 15.80 8.42
N LEU A 43 -5.45 16.96 8.77
CA LEU A 43 -4.70 17.98 9.51
C LEU A 43 -4.64 17.58 11.00
N PRO A 44 -3.53 17.87 11.71
CA PRO A 44 -3.41 17.63 13.14
C PRO A 44 -4.57 18.24 13.92
N GLY A 45 -5.19 17.48 14.82
CA GLY A 45 -6.30 17.92 15.67
C GLY A 45 -7.69 17.90 15.03
N VAL A 46 -7.82 17.49 13.75
CA VAL A 46 -9.13 17.31 13.11
C VAL A 46 -9.66 15.91 13.38
N VAL A 47 -10.79 15.81 14.08
CA VAL A 47 -11.51 14.56 14.29
C VAL A 47 -12.17 14.14 12.98
N SER A 48 -11.68 13.04 12.39
CA SER A 48 -12.28 12.46 11.19
C SER A 48 -13.64 11.86 11.52
N GLN A 49 -14.69 12.25 10.80
CA GLN A 49 -15.99 11.54 10.82
C GLN A 49 -15.97 10.29 9.92
N GLY A 50 -14.77 9.85 9.50
CA GLY A 50 -14.57 8.94 8.39
C GLY A 50 -14.56 9.72 7.08
N VAL A 51 -13.61 9.41 6.20
CA VAL A 51 -13.72 9.84 4.81
C VAL A 51 -14.95 9.15 4.26
N GLU A 52 -15.98 9.96 3.97
CA GLU A 52 -17.11 9.52 3.17
C GLU A 52 -16.51 9.01 1.86
N MET A 53 -16.53 7.68 1.70
CA MET A 53 -16.08 7.04 0.47
C MET A 53 -16.93 7.65 -0.62
N MET A 54 -16.32 8.41 -1.54
CA MET A 54 -17.09 8.98 -2.65
C MET A 54 -17.88 7.82 -3.25
N PRO A 55 -19.22 7.94 -3.30
CA PRO A 55 -20.03 6.88 -3.88
C PRO A 55 -19.44 6.61 -5.25
N VAL A 56 -19.11 5.35 -5.50
CA VAL A 56 -18.72 4.93 -6.83
C VAL A 56 -19.95 5.22 -7.66
N GLU A 57 -19.90 6.28 -8.48
CA GLU A 57 -21.02 6.65 -9.35
C GLU A 57 -21.45 5.39 -10.09
N GLU A 58 -22.67 4.91 -9.83
CA GLU A 58 -23.20 3.76 -10.51
C GLU A 58 -23.35 4.12 -12.00
N LEU A 59 -23.19 3.14 -12.88
CA LEU A 59 -23.41 3.36 -14.31
C LEU A 59 -24.87 3.74 -14.52
N SER A 60 -25.12 4.74 -15.37
CA SER A 60 -26.50 5.10 -15.70
C SER A 60 -27.19 3.92 -16.40
N GLN A 61 -28.52 3.85 -16.28
CA GLN A 61 -29.29 2.80 -16.94
C GLN A 61 -29.04 2.77 -18.46
N GLU A 62 -28.95 3.93 -19.10
CA GLU A 62 -28.61 4.07 -20.52
C GLU A 62 -27.23 3.48 -20.85
N GLN A 63 -26.24 3.71 -19.99
CA GLN A 63 -24.90 3.14 -20.13
C GLN A 63 -24.91 1.62 -20.02
N LEU A 64 -25.71 1.07 -19.09
CA LEU A 64 -25.87 -0.38 -18.94
C LEU A 64 -26.53 -1.01 -20.16
N GLU A 65 -27.53 -0.35 -20.74
CA GLU A 65 -28.21 -0.80 -21.96
C GLU A 65 -27.29 -0.80 -23.18
N ILE A 66 -26.51 0.28 -23.37
CA ILE A 66 -25.53 0.36 -24.45
C ILE A 66 -24.48 -0.76 -24.33
N LEU A 67 -23.99 -1.03 -23.12
CA LEU A 67 -23.06 -2.14 -22.90
C LEU A 67 -23.71 -3.51 -23.13
N ALA A 68 -24.96 -3.69 -22.71
CA ALA A 68 -25.69 -4.94 -22.90
C ALA A 68 -25.93 -5.22 -24.38
N ASP A 69 -26.29 -4.21 -25.17
CA ASP A 69 -26.48 -4.34 -26.61
C ASP A 69 -25.14 -4.56 -27.33
N GLY A 70 -24.07 -3.88 -26.90
CA GLY A 70 -22.72 -4.15 -27.39
C GLY A 70 -22.30 -5.60 -27.18
N LEU A 71 -22.57 -6.15 -25.98
CA LEU A 71 -22.30 -7.55 -25.67
C LEU A 71 -23.14 -8.52 -26.52
N ARG A 72 -24.40 -8.20 -26.80
CA ARG A 72 -25.27 -9.03 -27.67
C ARG A 72 -24.79 -9.08 -29.11
N LEU A 73 -24.15 -8.01 -29.59
CA LEU A 73 -23.61 -7.94 -30.95
C LEU A 73 -22.25 -8.64 -31.11
N CYS A 74 -21.49 -8.83 -30.02
CA CYS A 74 -20.23 -9.55 -30.06
C CYS A 74 -20.45 -11.06 -30.14
N GLU A 75 -19.75 -11.73 -31.06
CA GLU A 75 -19.79 -13.18 -31.17
C GLU A 75 -19.32 -13.85 -29.87
N GLY A 76 -20.22 -14.61 -29.25
CA GLY A 76 -19.98 -15.27 -27.97
C GLY A 76 -20.31 -14.43 -26.74
N GLY A 77 -20.92 -13.25 -26.87
CA GLY A 77 -21.42 -12.49 -25.71
C GLY A 77 -20.32 -11.97 -24.78
N ARG A 78 -19.13 -11.75 -25.34
CA ARG A 78 -17.90 -11.41 -24.61
C ARG A 78 -17.30 -10.12 -25.16
N MET A 79 -16.99 -9.19 -24.27
CA MET A 79 -16.25 -7.97 -24.61
C MET A 79 -14.99 -7.85 -23.76
N THR A 80 -13.91 -7.36 -24.37
CA THR A 80 -12.69 -7.01 -23.66
C THR A 80 -12.83 -5.65 -22.95
N ASN A 81 -12.05 -5.43 -21.88
CA ASN A 81 -11.96 -4.12 -21.22
C ASN A 81 -11.69 -2.97 -22.23
N GLN A 82 -10.88 -3.19 -23.26
CA GLN A 82 -10.59 -2.15 -24.26
C GLN A 82 -11.83 -1.75 -25.06
N GLU A 83 -12.70 -2.69 -25.40
CA GLU A 83 -13.96 -2.43 -26.11
C GLU A 83 -14.97 -1.74 -25.19
N VAL A 84 -15.07 -2.20 -23.93
CA VAL A 84 -15.90 -1.56 -22.90
C VAL A 84 -15.52 -0.08 -22.72
N VAL A 85 -14.23 0.22 -22.63
CA VAL A 85 -13.73 1.61 -22.47
C VAL A 85 -13.90 2.44 -23.74
N LYS A 86 -13.93 1.82 -24.93
CA LYS A 86 -14.26 2.54 -26.18
C LYS A 86 -15.71 2.98 -26.22
N ILE A 87 -16.63 2.16 -25.69
CA ILE A 87 -18.06 2.47 -25.64
C ILE A 87 -18.34 3.47 -24.52
N ILE A 88 -17.81 3.22 -23.32
CA ILE A 88 -17.99 4.09 -22.15
C ILE A 88 -16.62 4.49 -21.59
N PRO A 89 -16.09 5.65 -22.01
CA PRO A 89 -14.81 6.11 -21.52
C PRO A 89 -14.88 6.41 -20.02
N GLY A 90 -13.90 5.91 -19.26
CA GLY A 90 -13.79 6.15 -17.82
C GLY A 90 -14.48 5.12 -16.93
N VAL A 91 -15.19 4.15 -17.51
CA VAL A 91 -15.79 3.05 -16.73
C VAL A 91 -14.73 2.25 -15.97
N LYS A 92 -15.00 2.02 -14.69
CA LYS A 92 -14.14 1.25 -13.80
C LYS A 92 -14.70 -0.16 -13.66
N ARG A 93 -13.80 -1.13 -13.51
CA ARG A 93 -14.15 -2.54 -13.29
C ARG A 93 -15.19 -2.74 -12.17
N ARG A 94 -15.05 -2.03 -11.04
CA ARG A 94 -15.97 -2.15 -9.89
C ARG A 94 -17.42 -1.81 -10.24
N GLN A 95 -17.64 -0.85 -11.15
CA GLN A 95 -18.98 -0.48 -11.60
C GLN A 95 -19.62 -1.59 -12.42
N LEU A 96 -18.81 -2.39 -13.13
CA LEU A 96 -19.29 -3.48 -13.98
C LEU A 96 -19.61 -4.75 -13.18
N GLU A 97 -18.95 -4.97 -12.04
CA GLU A 97 -19.06 -6.22 -11.24
C GLU A 97 -20.48 -6.47 -10.70
N HIS A 98 -21.31 -5.44 -10.56
CA HIS A 98 -22.68 -5.59 -10.05
C HIS A 98 -23.66 -6.09 -11.12
N HIS A 99 -23.45 -5.68 -12.37
CA HIS A 99 -24.40 -5.89 -13.47
C HIS A 99 -23.93 -6.96 -14.46
N PHE A 100 -22.63 -7.24 -14.53
CA PHE A 100 -22.01 -8.12 -15.51
C PHE A 100 -21.09 -9.16 -14.84
N ASP A 101 -20.95 -10.30 -15.48
CA ASP A 101 -19.97 -11.30 -15.07
C ASP A 101 -18.59 -10.91 -15.62
N ILE A 102 -17.58 -10.84 -14.75
CA ILE A 102 -16.22 -10.42 -15.13
C ILE A 102 -15.27 -11.62 -15.05
N GLU A 103 -14.72 -11.98 -16.20
CA GLU A 103 -13.69 -12.99 -16.30
C GLU A 103 -12.30 -12.34 -16.34
N ARG A 104 -11.42 -12.78 -15.45
CA ARG A 104 -10.03 -12.33 -15.47
C ARG A 104 -9.23 -13.13 -16.49
N VAL A 105 -9.01 -12.53 -17.66
CA VAL A 105 -8.13 -13.07 -18.70
C VAL A 105 -6.66 -12.99 -18.26
N ASP A 106 -6.23 -11.84 -17.72
CA ASP A 106 -4.82 -11.56 -17.39
C ASP A 106 -4.65 -10.76 -16.07
N LYS A 107 -3.40 -10.44 -15.72
CA LYS A 107 -3.10 -9.50 -14.62
C LYS A 107 -3.69 -8.09 -14.88
N LYS A 108 -3.73 -7.65 -16.14
CA LYS A 108 -4.14 -6.29 -16.56
C LYS A 108 -5.42 -6.26 -17.40
N HIS A 109 -5.86 -7.38 -17.95
CA HIS A 109 -7.04 -7.46 -18.81
C HIS A 109 -8.13 -8.30 -18.17
N PHE A 110 -9.36 -7.90 -18.38
CA PHE A 110 -10.56 -8.66 -18.04
C PHE A 110 -11.52 -8.63 -19.23
N ALA A 111 -12.35 -9.65 -19.30
CA ALA A 111 -13.47 -9.74 -20.21
C ALA A 111 -14.77 -9.59 -19.41
N VAL A 112 -15.75 -8.97 -20.02
CA VAL A 112 -17.08 -8.71 -19.48
C VAL A 112 -18.06 -9.57 -20.26
N TRP A 113 -18.99 -10.18 -19.55
CA TRP A 113 -20.03 -11.06 -20.06
C TRP A 113 -21.39 -10.58 -19.56
N LEU A 114 -22.45 -10.88 -20.33
CA LEU A 114 -23.80 -10.73 -19.80
C LEU A 114 -24.00 -11.69 -18.62
N LYS A 115 -24.73 -11.22 -17.61
CA LYS A 115 -24.97 -11.98 -16.40
C LYS A 115 -25.67 -13.30 -16.74
N GLY A 116 -25.07 -14.43 -16.39
CA GLY A 116 -25.60 -15.76 -16.65
C GLY A 116 -25.33 -16.32 -18.05
N THR A 117 -24.64 -15.60 -18.94
CA THR A 117 -24.20 -16.14 -20.25
C THR A 117 -22.77 -16.65 -20.24
N MET A 118 -22.06 -16.51 -19.12
CA MET A 118 -20.67 -16.97 -19.02
C MET A 118 -20.64 -18.50 -19.18
N PRO A 119 -19.84 -19.04 -20.14
CA PRO A 119 -19.82 -20.47 -20.37
C PRO A 119 -19.33 -21.19 -19.10
N ALA A 120 -20.00 -22.29 -18.74
CA ALA A 120 -19.69 -23.05 -17.52
C ALA A 120 -18.20 -23.49 -17.44
N ALA A 121 -17.52 -23.62 -18.57
CA ALA A 121 -16.08 -23.90 -18.64
C ALA A 121 -15.19 -22.72 -18.22
N ALA A 122 -15.66 -21.48 -18.39
CA ALA A 122 -14.95 -20.25 -17.99
C ALA A 122 -15.31 -19.79 -16.57
N ALA A 123 -16.41 -20.28 -16.01
CA ALA A 123 -16.66 -20.24 -14.58
C ALA A 123 -15.57 -21.05 -13.89
N ARG A 124 -14.44 -20.39 -13.59
CA ARG A 124 -13.34 -20.98 -12.82
C ARG A 124 -13.97 -21.78 -11.69
N PRO A 125 -13.68 -23.08 -11.55
CA PRO A 125 -14.22 -23.86 -10.45
C PRO A 125 -13.89 -23.06 -9.20
N ALA A 126 -14.94 -22.66 -8.46
CA ALA A 126 -14.82 -21.85 -7.26
C ALA A 126 -13.61 -22.38 -6.50
N PRO A 127 -12.59 -21.54 -6.22
CA PRO A 127 -11.26 -21.99 -5.84
C PRO A 127 -11.49 -23.02 -4.77
N ALA A 128 -11.28 -24.30 -5.10
CA ALA A 128 -11.74 -25.41 -4.29
C ALA A 128 -11.29 -25.04 -2.90
N VAL A 129 -12.25 -24.66 -2.05
CA VAL A 129 -11.95 -24.17 -0.72
C VAL A 129 -11.20 -25.36 -0.19
N LYS A 130 -9.88 -25.22 -0.09
CA LYS A 130 -9.05 -26.20 0.55
C LYS A 130 -9.59 -26.08 1.94
N GLN A 131 -10.63 -26.86 2.24
CA GLN A 131 -11.06 -27.15 3.58
C GLN A 131 -9.74 -27.48 4.19
N ALA A 132 -9.27 -26.57 5.04
CA ALA A 132 -8.11 -26.79 5.83
C ALA A 132 -8.51 -28.04 6.59
N THR A 133 -8.09 -29.18 6.05
CA THR A 133 -7.99 -30.42 6.79
C THR A 133 -7.00 -30.00 7.84
N SER A 134 -7.57 -29.50 8.94
CA SER A 134 -6.91 -29.41 10.20
C SER A 134 -6.36 -30.80 10.39
N ARG A 135 -5.09 -30.97 10.02
CA ARG A 135 -4.24 -31.99 10.61
C ARG A 135 -4.17 -31.57 12.06
N ILE A 136 -5.23 -31.91 12.79
CA ILE A 136 -5.23 -32.08 14.23
C ILE A 136 -4.07 -33.05 14.42
N ASN A 137 -2.95 -32.50 14.86
CA ASN A 137 -1.76 -33.24 15.19
C ASN A 137 -2.15 -34.07 16.44
N PRO A 138 -2.30 -35.41 16.35
CA PRO A 138 -2.78 -36.20 17.49
C PRO A 138 -1.70 -36.35 18.60
N ALA A 139 -0.53 -35.74 18.44
CA ALA A 139 0.63 -35.96 19.31
C ALA A 139 0.76 -34.99 20.50
N ARG A 140 -0.30 -34.24 20.87
CA ARG A 140 -0.30 -33.44 22.11
C ARG A 140 -1.47 -33.81 23.00
N GLN A 141 -1.45 -35.05 23.49
CA GLN A 141 -2.16 -35.37 24.73
C GLN A 141 -1.49 -34.59 25.87
N PRO A 142 -2.19 -33.68 26.57
CA PRO A 142 -1.71 -33.19 27.84
C PRO A 142 -1.67 -34.37 28.82
N ALA A 143 -0.53 -34.55 29.49
CA ALA A 143 -0.39 -35.54 30.54
C ALA A 143 -1.54 -35.40 31.57
N PRO A 144 -2.10 -36.52 32.06
CA PRO A 144 -3.14 -36.47 33.08
C PRO A 144 -2.57 -35.77 34.32
N GLN A 145 -3.11 -34.60 34.63
CA GLN A 145 -2.89 -33.95 35.91
C GLN A 145 -3.48 -34.87 36.97
N GLN A 146 -2.62 -35.55 37.72
CA GLN A 146 -3.03 -36.31 38.87
C GLN A 146 -3.64 -35.34 39.87
N LEU A 147 -4.94 -35.54 40.11
CA LEU A 147 -5.74 -34.85 41.10
C LEU A 147 -5.25 -35.25 42.49
N ALA A 148 -4.20 -34.59 42.97
CA ALA A 148 -3.76 -34.71 44.35
C ALA A 148 -4.76 -33.99 45.25
N LEU A 149 -5.70 -34.75 45.80
CA LEU A 149 -6.48 -34.41 46.99
C LEU A 149 -5.50 -34.06 48.12
N ARG A 150 -5.27 -32.77 48.37
CA ARG A 150 -4.77 -32.30 49.65
C ARG A 150 -5.81 -31.40 50.29
N GLY A 151 -6.32 -31.92 51.40
CA GLY A 151 -7.22 -31.25 52.32
C GLY A 151 -6.67 -29.90 52.77
N GLY A 152 -7.61 -29.00 53.04
CA GLY A 152 -7.32 -27.61 53.31
C GLY A 152 -6.61 -27.34 54.63
N VAL A 153 -6.19 -26.09 54.77
CA VAL A 153 -6.50 -25.24 55.91
C VAL A 153 -6.54 -23.81 55.33
N ALA A 154 -7.60 -23.07 55.59
CA ALA A 154 -7.67 -21.65 55.25
C ALA A 154 -6.76 -20.84 56.18
N PRO A 155 -5.98 -19.88 55.65
CA PRO A 155 -5.60 -18.71 56.43
C PRO A 155 -6.44 -17.52 55.98
N MET A 156 -7.36 -17.17 56.87
CA MET A 156 -7.91 -15.84 57.03
C MET A 156 -6.74 -14.88 57.33
N GLN A 157 -6.37 -13.98 56.42
CA GLN A 157 -5.44 -12.90 56.77
C GLN A 157 -5.71 -11.61 56.02
N MET A 158 -6.34 -10.71 56.79
CA MET A 158 -6.07 -9.28 56.93
C MET A 158 -6.07 -8.38 55.69
N MET A 159 -7.06 -7.49 55.70
CA MET A 159 -6.97 -6.14 55.13
C MET A 159 -5.61 -5.51 55.46
N GLY A 160 -4.85 -5.18 54.43
CA GLY A 160 -3.67 -4.33 54.50
C GLY A 160 -3.78 -3.24 53.47
N GLY A 161 -4.29 -2.09 53.89
CA GLY A 161 -4.19 -0.84 53.12
C GLY A 161 -2.72 -0.48 52.94
N GLY A 162 -2.29 -0.46 51.67
CA GLY A 162 -0.95 -0.01 51.28
C GLY A 162 -1.07 1.20 50.37
N ALA A 163 -0.93 2.39 50.97
CA ALA A 163 -0.76 3.64 50.27
C ALA A 163 0.56 3.60 49.47
N PHE A 164 0.47 3.48 48.15
CA PHE A 164 1.62 3.68 47.28
C PHE A 164 1.73 5.14 46.85
N LEU A 165 2.63 5.80 47.57
CA LEU A 165 3.51 6.90 47.20
C LEU A 165 3.33 7.50 45.80
N ALA A 166 3.00 8.79 45.83
CA ALA A 166 3.19 9.76 44.77
C ALA A 166 4.60 9.64 44.14
N GLY A 167 4.65 9.07 42.94
CA GLY A 167 5.80 9.11 42.05
C GLY A 167 5.94 10.49 41.44
N ARG A 168 6.71 11.34 42.13
CA ARG A 168 7.22 12.63 41.70
C ARG A 168 8.23 12.44 40.55
N GLY A 169 7.74 12.39 39.32
CA GLY A 169 8.55 12.33 38.08
C GLY A 169 8.52 13.66 37.34
N GLY A 170 9.70 14.26 37.14
CA GLY A 170 9.91 15.65 36.76
C GLY A 170 9.26 16.09 35.45
N PHE A 171 8.54 17.21 35.55
CA PHE A 171 8.10 18.05 34.46
C PHE A 171 9.34 18.78 33.90
N MET A 172 9.87 18.34 32.76
CA MET A 172 10.84 19.15 32.00
C MET A 172 10.11 20.35 31.41
N GLN A 173 10.36 21.50 32.01
CA GLN A 173 9.97 22.82 31.56
C GLN A 173 10.77 23.14 30.27
N PHE A 174 10.17 22.92 29.11
CA PHE A 174 10.73 23.43 27.86
C PHE A 174 10.53 24.95 27.81
N ALA A 175 11.64 25.67 27.73
CA ALA A 175 11.68 27.11 27.56
C ALA A 175 11.01 27.52 26.24
N PRO A 176 10.10 28.50 26.23
CA PRO A 176 9.63 29.13 25.00
C PRO A 176 10.64 30.22 24.60
N GLY A 177 11.54 29.92 23.68
CA GLY A 177 12.56 30.88 23.25
C GLY A 177 13.00 30.64 21.82
N MET A 178 12.58 31.54 20.94
CA MET A 178 13.05 31.84 19.57
C MET A 178 12.04 31.55 18.45
N GLN A 179 11.06 32.43 18.33
CA GLN A 179 10.53 32.80 17.02
C GLN A 179 11.57 33.70 16.34
N GLN A 180 12.28 33.20 15.34
CA GLN A 180 12.98 34.06 14.39
C GLN A 180 11.98 34.47 13.30
N ASN A 181 11.51 35.69 13.46
CA ASN A 181 10.69 36.44 12.53
C ASN A 181 11.57 36.88 11.36
N VAL A 182 11.61 36.09 10.28
CA VAL A 182 12.16 36.55 8.99
C VAL A 182 11.02 37.14 8.17
N GLY A 183 10.87 38.45 8.30
CA GLY A 183 9.95 39.26 7.50
C GLY A 183 10.32 39.19 6.02
N LEU A 184 9.39 38.68 5.21
CA LEU A 184 9.40 38.89 3.77
C LEU A 184 8.67 40.21 3.47
N PRO A 185 9.26 41.12 2.65
CA PRO A 185 8.64 42.40 2.35
C PRO A 185 7.39 42.21 1.49
N PHE A 186 6.31 42.78 2.00
CA PHE A 186 5.03 43.00 1.34
C PHE A 186 5.26 44.01 0.20
N ILE A 187 5.27 43.55 -1.06
CA ILE A 187 5.24 44.46 -2.22
C ILE A 187 3.77 44.77 -2.50
N ALA A 188 3.33 45.89 -1.95
CA ALA A 188 2.09 46.55 -2.34
C ALA A 188 2.34 47.39 -3.60
N GLY A 189 1.43 47.30 -4.59
CA GLY A 189 1.27 48.35 -5.59
C GLY A 189 1.00 47.85 -7.01
N ALA A 190 -0.28 47.83 -7.41
CA ALA A 190 -0.80 48.65 -8.51
C ALA A 190 -2.27 48.28 -8.84
N PRO A 191 -3.22 49.23 -8.76
CA PRO A 191 -4.52 49.10 -9.41
C PRO A 191 -4.40 49.55 -10.88
N GLY A 192 -4.38 48.58 -11.80
CA GLY A 192 -4.41 48.82 -13.24
C GLY A 192 -5.81 48.57 -13.81
N VAL A 193 -6.61 49.64 -13.88
CA VAL A 193 -7.83 49.70 -14.69
C VAL A 193 -7.41 49.61 -16.16
N GLY A 194 -7.69 48.48 -16.80
CA GLY A 194 -7.42 48.24 -18.21
C GLY A 194 -8.68 47.79 -18.94
N VAL A 195 -9.46 48.76 -19.40
CA VAL A 195 -10.50 48.58 -20.42
C VAL A 195 -9.80 48.27 -21.74
N MET A 196 -9.90 47.05 -22.27
CA MET A 196 -9.65 46.81 -23.70
C MET A 196 -10.52 45.68 -24.27
N GLN A 197 -11.50 46.14 -25.04
CA GLN A 197 -11.87 45.67 -26.38
C GLN A 197 -12.27 44.20 -26.58
N SER A 198 -13.56 44.07 -26.88
CA SER A 198 -14.17 43.02 -27.68
C SER A 198 -13.39 42.76 -28.97
N VAL A 199 -12.66 41.65 -29.02
CA VAL A 199 -12.18 41.07 -30.28
C VAL A 199 -13.24 40.08 -30.76
N GLN A 200 -14.02 40.54 -31.72
CA GLN A 200 -15.04 39.82 -32.45
C GLN A 200 -14.34 38.91 -33.48
N GLY A 201 -14.69 37.63 -33.51
CA GLY A 201 -14.58 36.76 -34.68
C GLY A 201 -13.19 36.34 -35.15
N MET A 202 -12.71 35.20 -34.65
CA MET A 202 -11.79 34.35 -35.41
C MET A 202 -12.39 32.93 -35.55
N PRO A 203 -12.49 32.38 -36.77
CA PRO A 203 -12.92 30.99 -36.97
C PRO A 203 -11.82 30.06 -36.47
N PHE A 204 -12.09 29.41 -35.35
CA PHE A 204 -11.22 28.44 -34.73
C PHE A 204 -11.21 27.14 -35.54
N VAL A 205 -10.26 27.04 -36.48
CA VAL A 205 -9.95 25.80 -37.19
C VAL A 205 -9.12 24.91 -36.27
N GLN A 206 -9.77 24.11 -35.43
CA GLN A 206 -9.14 22.98 -34.75
C GLN A 206 -9.21 21.73 -35.63
N LYS A 207 -8.22 21.61 -36.53
CA LYS A 207 -7.74 20.30 -37.01
C LYS A 207 -6.28 20.14 -36.60
N ALA A 208 -6.05 20.08 -35.29
CA ALA A 208 -4.79 19.57 -34.77
C ALA A 208 -4.87 18.04 -34.76
N THR A 209 -4.05 17.44 -35.61
CA THR A 209 -4.02 16.00 -35.88
C THR A 209 -3.54 15.21 -34.66
N ASP A 210 -4.29 14.15 -34.34
CA ASP A 210 -4.04 13.18 -33.25
C ASP A 210 -2.72 12.37 -33.40
N ALA A 211 -1.93 12.62 -34.45
CA ALA A 211 -0.73 11.86 -34.77
C ALA A 211 0.50 12.26 -33.94
N GLU A 212 0.59 13.50 -33.47
CA GLU A 212 1.83 14.01 -32.85
C GLU A 212 1.91 13.73 -31.33
N ARG A 213 0.77 13.51 -30.66
CA ARG A 213 0.71 13.28 -29.21
C ARG A 213 1.16 11.87 -28.80
N LYS A 214 1.27 10.93 -29.74
CA LYS A 214 1.71 9.55 -29.49
C LYS A 214 3.24 9.41 -29.36
N LYS A 215 4.02 10.23 -30.08
CA LYS A 215 5.50 10.10 -30.11
C LYS A 215 6.21 10.51 -28.81
N LYS A 216 5.59 11.31 -27.94
CA LYS A 216 6.21 11.75 -26.66
C LYS A 216 5.99 10.77 -25.49
N LYS A 217 5.03 9.85 -25.57
CA LYS A 217 4.76 8.91 -24.47
C LYS A 217 5.72 7.71 -24.50
N ASP A 218 6.05 7.20 -25.69
CA ASP A 218 6.94 6.04 -25.84
C ASP A 218 8.41 6.33 -25.44
N LYS A 219 8.84 7.60 -25.47
CA LYS A 219 10.20 7.98 -25.10
C LYS A 219 10.42 8.09 -23.58
N LYS A 220 9.35 8.21 -22.78
CA LYS A 220 9.44 8.35 -21.31
C LYS A 220 9.52 7.00 -20.60
N ASP A 221 8.84 5.98 -21.11
CA ASP A 221 8.90 4.63 -20.54
C ASP A 221 10.19 3.88 -20.92
N LYS A 222 10.84 4.26 -22.03
CA LYS A 222 12.13 3.66 -22.44
C LYS A 222 13.32 4.08 -21.56
N LYS A 223 13.22 5.18 -20.78
CA LYS A 223 14.33 5.68 -19.95
C LYS A 223 14.34 5.12 -18.52
N ALA A 224 13.27 4.48 -18.05
CA ALA A 224 13.22 3.86 -16.72
C ALA A 224 13.61 2.37 -16.72
N ARG A 225 13.78 1.75 -17.90
CA ARG A 225 14.33 0.40 -18.08
C ARG A 225 15.79 0.45 -18.52
N LYS A 226 16.57 1.37 -17.94
CA LYS A 226 18.02 1.34 -18.01
C LYS A 226 18.47 0.16 -17.14
N GLU A 227 18.62 -0.98 -17.81
CA GLU A 227 19.65 -1.98 -17.51
C GLU A 227 19.71 -2.40 -16.04
N ARG A 228 18.74 -3.22 -15.62
CA ARG A 228 19.12 -4.30 -14.72
C ARG A 228 19.96 -5.25 -15.57
N PRO A 229 21.27 -5.41 -15.32
CA PRO A 229 22.05 -6.41 -16.02
C PRO A 229 21.38 -7.76 -15.78
N GLU A 230 20.85 -8.33 -16.86
CA GLU A 230 20.27 -9.67 -16.84
C GLU A 230 21.41 -10.65 -16.56
N GLY A 231 21.31 -11.34 -15.42
CA GLY A 231 21.66 -12.74 -15.29
C GLY A 231 22.99 -13.18 -15.90
N GLY A 232 24.05 -12.39 -15.75
CA GLY A 232 25.39 -12.95 -15.80
C GLY A 232 25.45 -14.03 -14.74
N GLU A 233 25.69 -15.26 -15.17
CA GLU A 233 25.97 -16.43 -14.35
C GLU A 233 27.19 -16.12 -13.50
N MET A 234 26.95 -15.38 -12.42
CA MET A 234 27.98 -14.89 -11.52
C MET A 234 28.46 -16.09 -10.75
N GLU A 235 29.76 -16.37 -10.90
CA GLU A 235 30.49 -17.20 -9.96
C GLU A 235 30.04 -16.87 -8.53
N PRO A 236 29.83 -17.91 -7.69
CA PRO A 236 29.31 -17.73 -6.34
C PRO A 236 30.14 -16.64 -5.64
N PRO A 237 29.50 -15.56 -5.17
CA PRO A 237 30.22 -14.44 -4.60
C PRO A 237 31.06 -14.95 -3.42
N PRO A 238 32.27 -14.39 -3.20
CA PRO A 238 33.12 -14.78 -2.08
C PRO A 238 32.34 -14.77 -0.76
N PRO A 239 32.64 -15.71 0.17
CA PRO A 239 32.04 -15.68 1.49
C PRO A 239 32.29 -14.32 2.18
N LEU A 240 31.34 -13.90 3.02
CA LEU A 240 31.42 -12.63 3.73
C LEU A 240 32.35 -12.76 4.94
N ASP A 241 33.10 -11.71 5.26
CA ASP A 241 33.95 -11.67 6.47
C ASP A 241 33.09 -11.80 7.74
N GLU A 242 33.61 -12.49 8.75
CA GLU A 242 32.89 -12.74 10.01
C GLU A 242 32.59 -11.44 10.76
N ASP A 243 33.50 -10.47 10.73
CA ASP A 243 33.30 -9.14 11.32
C ASP A 243 32.10 -8.42 10.71
N ARG A 244 31.90 -8.55 9.39
CA ARG A 244 30.74 -7.98 8.68
C ARG A 244 29.44 -8.67 9.06
N LEU A 245 29.46 -9.98 9.31
CA LEU A 245 28.28 -10.72 9.76
C LEU A 245 27.85 -10.27 11.16
N ASP A 246 28.81 -10.02 12.06
CA ASP A 246 28.55 -9.51 13.40
C ASP A 246 27.98 -8.08 13.38
N GLU A 247 28.49 -7.20 12.50
CA GLU A 247 27.89 -5.87 12.29
C GLU A 247 26.43 -5.95 11.80
N ILE A 248 26.15 -6.85 10.85
CA ILE A 248 24.78 -7.07 10.35
C ILE A 248 23.88 -7.61 11.46
N GLU A 249 24.37 -8.54 12.28
CA GLU A 249 23.64 -9.10 13.41
C GLU A 249 23.28 -8.02 14.45
N GLN A 250 24.24 -7.18 14.82
CA GLN A 250 24.02 -6.03 15.71
C GLN A 250 23.00 -5.06 15.12
N PHE A 251 23.08 -4.78 13.82
CA PHE A 251 22.14 -3.91 13.12
C PHE A 251 20.71 -4.47 13.14
N VAL A 252 20.52 -5.75 12.83
CA VAL A 252 19.20 -6.40 12.84
C VAL A 252 18.64 -6.45 14.27
N THR A 253 19.49 -6.74 15.26
CA THR A 253 19.10 -6.78 16.68
C THR A 253 18.67 -5.39 17.18
N GLY A 254 19.43 -4.35 16.85
CA GLY A 254 19.10 -2.96 17.20
C GLY A 254 17.79 -2.46 16.56
N MET A 255 17.41 -3.02 15.41
CA MET A 255 16.14 -2.73 14.72
C MET A 255 14.93 -3.53 15.25
N GLY A 256 15.09 -4.31 16.32
CA GLY A 256 14.04 -5.13 16.91
C GLY A 256 14.03 -6.59 16.42
N GLY A 257 15.16 -7.09 15.93
CA GLY A 257 15.39 -8.51 15.61
C GLY A 257 14.87 -8.98 14.25
N THR A 258 14.06 -8.17 13.55
CA THR A 258 13.59 -8.44 12.19
C THR A 258 13.66 -7.17 11.35
N VAL A 259 14.29 -7.24 10.18
CA VAL A 259 14.43 -6.09 9.28
C VAL A 259 14.18 -6.47 7.82
N ALA A 260 13.70 -5.52 7.01
CA ALA A 260 13.55 -5.76 5.57
C ALA A 260 14.94 -5.88 4.91
N MET A 261 15.11 -6.87 4.03
CA MET A 261 16.36 -7.13 3.29
C MET A 261 16.86 -5.90 2.54
N GLY A 262 15.94 -5.10 1.98
CA GLY A 262 16.30 -3.85 1.29
C GLY A 262 17.02 -2.84 2.18
N LYS A 263 16.74 -2.81 3.49
CA LYS A 263 17.45 -1.95 4.44
C LYS A 263 18.84 -2.49 4.75
N VAL A 264 19.00 -3.81 4.85
CA VAL A 264 20.31 -4.45 5.04
C VAL A 264 21.22 -4.14 3.84
N SER A 265 20.74 -4.33 2.62
CA SER A 265 21.53 -4.00 1.41
C SER A 265 21.84 -2.50 1.24
N GLN A 266 21.09 -1.61 1.89
CA GLN A 266 21.36 -0.18 1.90
C GLN A 266 22.41 0.20 2.97
N ALA A 267 22.36 -0.43 4.15
CA ALA A 267 23.33 -0.21 5.21
C ALA A 267 24.69 -0.88 4.92
N PHE A 268 24.66 -2.02 4.25
CA PHE A 268 25.83 -2.83 3.92
C PHE A 268 25.93 -2.98 2.40
N GLU A 269 26.65 -2.06 1.77
CA GLU A 269 26.82 -2.05 0.32
C GLU A 269 27.52 -3.33 -0.17
N GLY A 270 27.01 -3.91 -1.25
CA GLY A 270 27.58 -5.13 -1.86
C GLY A 270 27.13 -6.44 -1.23
N VAL A 271 26.47 -6.42 -0.06
CA VAL A 271 25.97 -7.65 0.58
C VAL A 271 24.81 -8.26 -0.23
N LYS A 272 25.06 -9.46 -0.77
CA LYS A 272 24.07 -10.22 -1.52
C LYS A 272 23.35 -11.20 -0.61
N ARG A 273 22.08 -11.48 -0.94
CA ARG A 273 21.26 -12.46 -0.22
C ARG A 273 21.93 -13.83 -0.08
N ALA A 274 22.62 -14.28 -1.13
CA ALA A 274 23.28 -15.59 -1.14
C ALA A 274 24.36 -15.72 -0.06
N GLN A 275 25.02 -14.64 0.34
CA GLN A 275 26.10 -14.67 1.34
C GLN A 275 25.58 -14.74 2.78
N ILE A 276 24.36 -14.26 3.02
CA ILE A 276 23.76 -14.17 4.36
C ILE A 276 22.67 -15.22 4.61
N VAL A 277 22.34 -16.04 3.61
CA VAL A 277 21.25 -17.04 3.70
C VAL A 277 21.55 -18.14 4.72
N ASP A 278 22.83 -18.46 4.91
CA ASP A 278 23.26 -19.53 5.80
C ASP A 278 23.30 -19.09 7.27
N HIS A 279 23.53 -17.79 7.52
CA HIS A 279 23.66 -17.23 8.86
C HIS A 279 22.33 -16.68 9.43
N PHE A 280 21.41 -16.24 8.57
CA PHE A 280 20.16 -15.60 8.97
C PHE A 280 18.91 -16.38 8.52
N ASP A 281 17.76 -16.06 9.13
CA ASP A 281 16.47 -16.57 8.66
C ASP A 281 15.77 -15.57 7.75
N PHE A 282 15.16 -16.10 6.69
CA PHE A 282 14.45 -15.31 5.68
C PHE A 282 12.97 -15.65 5.71
N ALA A 283 12.15 -14.66 6.05
CA ALA A 283 10.70 -14.74 5.96
C ALA A 283 10.19 -13.80 4.87
N ARG A 284 9.08 -14.16 4.23
CA ARG A 284 8.43 -13.31 3.23
C ARG A 284 7.23 -12.63 3.87
N ALA A 285 7.27 -11.31 3.99
CA ALA A 285 6.19 -10.49 4.51
C ALA A 285 5.58 -9.69 3.35
N GLY A 286 4.53 -10.25 2.74
CA GLY A 286 3.93 -9.71 1.52
C GLY A 286 4.88 -9.80 0.31
N ASP A 287 5.23 -8.66 -0.26
CA ASP A 287 6.12 -8.56 -1.43
C ASP A 287 7.60 -8.34 -1.06
N GLN A 288 7.93 -8.28 0.23
CA GLN A 288 9.29 -8.01 0.71
C GLN A 288 9.87 -9.22 1.46
N TRP A 289 11.18 -9.40 1.32
CA TRP A 289 11.96 -10.34 2.13
C TRP A 289 12.40 -9.65 3.42
N GLN A 290 12.22 -10.32 4.55
CA GLN A 290 12.71 -9.91 5.85
C GLN A 290 13.78 -10.88 6.33
N VAL A 291 14.76 -10.33 7.04
CA VAL A 291 15.90 -11.01 7.65
C VAL A 291 15.71 -10.95 9.15
N SER A 292 15.81 -12.09 9.82
CA SER A 292 15.76 -12.20 11.28
C SER A 292 16.97 -12.96 11.81
N VAL A 293 17.45 -12.56 12.99
CA VAL A 293 18.53 -13.27 13.69
C VAL A 293 17.96 -14.56 14.27
N ASN A 294 18.55 -15.70 13.91
CA ASN A 294 18.22 -16.98 14.52
C ASN A 294 19.38 -17.43 15.43
N PRO A 295 19.23 -17.35 16.76
CA PRO A 295 20.29 -17.74 17.68
C PRO A 295 20.65 -19.23 17.58
N ALA A 296 19.77 -20.07 17.03
CA ALA A 296 20.03 -21.51 16.89
C ALA A 296 20.98 -21.85 15.72
N LYS A 297 21.05 -21.01 14.68
CA LYS A 297 21.92 -21.26 13.50
C LYS A 297 23.40 -20.98 13.80
N ARG A 298 23.70 -20.01 14.66
CA ARG A 298 25.07 -19.60 15.02
C ARG A 298 25.89 -20.72 15.68
N ARG A 299 25.24 -21.69 16.33
CA ARG A 299 25.92 -22.81 17.02
C ARG A 299 26.49 -23.89 16.11
N ARG A 300 26.22 -23.89 14.81
CA ARG A 300 26.63 -24.98 13.90
C ARG A 300 27.93 -24.73 13.14
N VAL A 301 28.53 -23.54 13.25
CA VAL A 301 29.67 -23.13 12.43
C VAL A 301 30.93 -22.85 13.27
N ALA A 302 30.87 -23.11 14.58
CA ALA A 302 32.03 -23.04 15.48
C ALA A 302 32.65 -24.43 15.72
#